data_AF-A0A5C6X2J2-F1
#
_entry.id   AF-A0A5C6X2J2-F1
#
_cell.length_a   1.000
_cell.length_b   1.000
_cell.length_c   1.000
_cell.angle_alpha   90.00
_cell.angle_beta   90.00
_cell.angle_gamma   90.00
#
_symmetry.space_group_name_H-M   'P 1'
#
loop_
_entity.id
_entity.type
_entity.pdbx_description
1 polymer ?
#
loop_
_entity_poly.entity_id
_entity_poly.type
_entity_poly.pdbx_seq_one_letter_code
_entity_poly.pdbx_strand_id
1 'polypeptide(L)'
;SREGISDHRKQVMEIMSRGGGVGTNGSTLRPRNTLARGVNGKSSGSVSWLDDIAKLTHLVEQGGSRRGAQMIMLADWHPDIAEFIISKIQNPRILRYLIENTEDEMIKKLANEKLKFKPLLEQEEAMYQGILNYRAIPGMGGFNEKIMRDAETKLRDGGTYSVHNEEFLTGANISVTLTDDFMKAV
;
A
#
# COMPACT_ATOMS: atom_id res chain seq x y z
N SER A 1 -9.75 3.16 22.57
CA SER A 1 -8.97 4.20 23.30
C SER A 1 -7.48 3.88 23.16
N ARG A 2 -6.56 4.72 23.66
CA ARG A 2 -5.12 4.39 23.67
C ARG A 2 -4.85 3.09 24.45
N GLU A 3 -5.51 2.95 25.59
CA GLU A 3 -5.46 1.74 26.43
C GLU A 3 -5.94 0.50 25.67
N GLY A 4 -7.14 0.55 25.07
CA GLY A 4 -7.65 -0.59 24.29
C GLY A 4 -6.76 -0.98 23.10
N ILE A 5 -6.08 -0.02 22.47
CA ILE A 5 -5.10 -0.31 21.41
C ILE A 5 -3.88 -1.02 22.00
N SER A 6 -3.37 -0.55 23.14
CA SER A 6 -2.24 -1.18 23.84
C SER A 6 -2.55 -2.60 24.28
N ASP A 7 -3.75 -2.83 24.85
CA ASP A 7 -4.18 -4.15 25.29
C ASP A 7 -4.36 -5.11 24.12
N HIS A 8 -4.99 -4.65 23.03
CA HIS A 8 -5.10 -5.43 21.80
C HIS A 8 -3.73 -5.79 21.23
N ARG A 9 -2.81 -4.83 21.18
CA ARG A 9 -1.42 -5.03 20.72
C ARG A 9 -0.70 -6.10 21.55
N LYS A 10 -0.87 -6.09 22.87
CA LYS A 10 -0.34 -7.12 23.76
C LYS A 10 -0.92 -8.51 23.44
N GLN A 11 -2.24 -8.60 23.24
CA GLN A 11 -2.89 -9.87 22.90
C GLN A 11 -2.41 -10.42 21.56
N VAL A 12 -2.31 -9.59 20.52
CA VAL A 12 -1.78 -9.97 19.21
C VAL A 12 -0.38 -10.58 19.36
N MET A 13 0.51 -9.89 20.09
CA MET A 13 1.88 -10.34 20.33
C MET A 13 1.94 -11.69 21.07
N GLU A 14 1.14 -11.87 22.12
CA GLU A 14 1.09 -13.12 22.89
C GLU A 14 0.54 -14.31 22.08
N ILE A 15 -0.45 -14.07 21.21
CA ILE A 15 -0.99 -15.13 20.36
C ILE A 15 0.05 -15.53 19.30
N MET A 16 0.70 -14.55 18.68
CA MET A 16 1.73 -14.80 17.67
C MET A 16 2.94 -15.54 18.23
N SER A 17 3.43 -15.15 19.40
CA SER A 17 4.60 -15.79 20.03
C SER A 17 4.38 -17.27 20.31
N ARG A 18 3.12 -17.67 20.53
CA ARG A 18 2.70 -19.05 20.83
C ARG A 18 2.36 -19.88 19.61
N GLY A 19 2.54 -19.38 18.38
CA GLY A 19 2.18 -20.16 17.20
C GLY A 19 0.84 -19.80 16.57
N GLY A 20 0.10 -18.81 17.09
CA GLY A 20 -1.23 -18.46 16.60
C GLY A 20 -1.20 -17.43 15.46
N GLY A 21 -2.12 -17.58 14.50
CA GLY A 21 -2.46 -16.49 13.57
C GLY A 21 -3.49 -15.55 14.19
N VAL A 22 -3.44 -14.26 13.83
CA VAL A 22 -4.32 -13.23 14.42
C VAL A 22 -5.10 -12.46 13.36
N GLY A 23 -6.42 -12.36 13.58
CA GLY A 23 -7.30 -11.44 12.84
C GLY A 23 -7.59 -10.20 13.68
N THR A 24 -7.40 -9.00 13.13
CA THR A 24 -7.71 -7.72 13.79
C THR A 24 -8.74 -6.93 12.98
N ASN A 25 -9.87 -6.60 13.58
CA ASN A 25 -10.85 -5.69 12.98
C ASN A 25 -10.63 -4.26 13.51
N GLY A 26 -10.22 -3.34 12.63
CA GLY A 26 -9.94 -1.95 12.95
C GLY A 26 -11.14 -1.01 12.88
N SER A 27 -12.35 -1.50 12.57
CA SER A 27 -13.51 -0.65 12.25
C SER A 27 -14.02 0.17 13.43
N THR A 28 -13.62 -0.17 14.66
CA THR A 28 -13.94 0.61 15.87
C THR A 28 -12.95 1.76 16.12
N LEU A 29 -11.84 1.81 15.37
CA LEU A 29 -10.87 2.88 15.47
C LEU A 29 -11.44 4.16 14.87
N ARG A 30 -11.02 5.30 15.43
CA ARG A 30 -11.51 6.59 14.98
C ARG A 30 -10.87 6.96 13.63
N PRO A 31 -11.67 7.50 12.68
CA PRO A 31 -11.16 7.95 11.38
C PRO A 31 -10.05 8.99 11.48
N ARG A 32 -9.26 9.10 10.41
CA ARG A 32 -8.17 10.07 10.28
C ARG A 32 -8.70 11.50 10.42
N ASN A 33 -7.90 12.38 11.01
CA ASN A 33 -8.21 13.80 11.23
C ASN A 33 -9.42 14.13 12.13
N THR A 34 -10.12 13.13 12.68
CA THR A 34 -11.24 13.36 13.61
C THR A 34 -10.73 13.89 14.95
N LEU A 35 -11.47 14.81 15.57
CA LEU A 35 -11.13 15.44 16.85
C LEU A 35 -10.95 14.43 18.00
N ALA A 36 -9.85 14.55 18.72
CA ALA A 36 -9.58 13.84 19.97
C ALA A 36 -9.85 14.73 21.18
N ARG A 37 -11.12 14.76 21.61
CA ARG A 37 -11.64 15.67 22.65
C ARG A 37 -10.78 15.77 23.92
N GLY A 38 -10.23 14.66 24.41
CA GLY A 38 -9.45 14.64 25.65
C GLY A 38 -8.05 15.28 25.58
N VAL A 39 -7.52 15.52 24.38
CA VAL A 39 -6.17 16.10 24.18
C VAL A 39 -6.16 17.27 23.19
N ASN A 40 -7.35 17.72 22.76
CA ASN A 40 -7.56 18.72 21.72
C ASN A 40 -6.71 18.50 20.45
N GLY A 41 -6.46 17.24 20.10
CA GLY A 41 -5.63 16.83 18.96
C GLY A 41 -6.45 16.22 17.82
N LYS A 42 -5.77 15.81 16.75
CA LYS A 42 -6.36 15.06 15.64
C LYS A 42 -5.99 13.58 15.71
N SER A 43 -6.92 12.72 15.31
CA SER A 43 -6.67 11.28 15.17
C SER A 43 -5.67 11.01 14.04
N SER A 44 -4.73 10.10 14.27
CA SER A 44 -3.85 9.56 13.22
C SER A 44 -4.57 8.64 12.23
N GLY A 45 -5.82 8.26 12.52
CA GLY A 45 -6.67 7.41 11.67
C GLY A 45 -6.49 5.92 11.93
N SER A 46 -7.45 5.11 11.48
CA SER A 46 -7.45 3.66 11.74
C SER A 46 -6.28 2.98 11.04
N VAL A 47 -5.99 3.38 9.80
CA VAL A 47 -4.95 2.78 8.94
C VAL A 47 -3.55 2.89 9.55
N SER A 48 -3.24 4.01 10.21
CA SER A 48 -1.94 4.20 10.88
C SER A 48 -1.71 3.21 12.03
N TRP A 49 -2.74 2.94 12.84
CA TRP A 49 -2.67 1.97 13.93
C TRP A 49 -2.67 0.54 13.42
N LEU A 50 -3.40 0.27 12.35
CA LEU A 50 -3.39 -1.03 11.70
C LEU A 50 -1.99 -1.37 11.14
N ASP A 51 -1.26 -0.39 10.63
CA ASP A 51 0.14 -0.55 10.21
C ASP A 51 1.08 -0.86 11.40
N ASP A 52 0.90 -0.25 12.57
CA ASP A 52 1.65 -0.62 13.78
C ASP A 52 1.43 -2.09 14.15
N ILE A 53 0.17 -2.55 14.14
CA ILE A 53 -0.14 -3.96 14.42
C ILE A 53 0.48 -4.86 13.34
N ALA A 54 0.41 -4.49 12.05
CA ALA A 54 1.07 -5.26 10.98
C ALA A 54 2.58 -5.42 11.22
N LYS A 55 3.26 -4.35 11.65
CA LYS A 55 4.71 -4.35 11.92
C LYS A 55 5.12 -5.32 13.02
N LEU A 56 4.25 -5.63 13.97
CA LEU A 56 4.52 -6.68 14.99
C LEU A 56 4.86 -8.03 14.37
N THR A 57 4.28 -8.33 13.22
CA THR A 57 4.51 -9.61 12.52
C THR A 57 5.97 -9.80 12.11
N HIS A 58 6.70 -8.70 11.91
CA HIS A 58 8.14 -8.73 11.60
C HIS A 58 9.02 -8.84 12.84
N LEU A 59 8.48 -8.53 14.03
CA LEU A 59 9.21 -8.54 15.30
C LEU A 59 9.03 -9.83 16.08
N VAL A 60 7.91 -10.53 15.86
CA VAL A 60 7.57 -11.76 16.58
C VAL A 60 7.80 -12.96 15.67
N GLU A 61 8.87 -13.71 15.95
CA GLU A 61 9.09 -15.02 15.34
C GLU A 61 8.20 -16.07 16.02
N GLN A 62 7.28 -16.62 15.24
CA GLN A 62 6.38 -17.67 15.67
C GLN A 62 7.19 -18.94 15.96
N GLY A 63 7.32 -19.28 17.25
CA GLY A 63 8.05 -20.47 17.70
C GLY A 63 9.51 -20.53 17.23
N GLY A 64 10.15 -19.37 17.00
CA GLY A 64 11.57 -19.26 16.62
C GLY A 64 11.94 -19.76 15.21
N SER A 65 10.97 -19.96 14.32
CA SER A 65 11.27 -20.44 12.95
C SER A 65 10.40 -19.87 11.84
N ARG A 66 9.24 -19.29 12.15
CA ARG A 66 8.29 -18.81 11.14
C ARG A 66 7.92 -17.37 11.43
N ARG A 67 7.65 -16.62 10.37
CA ARG A 67 7.05 -15.29 10.50
C ARG A 67 5.60 -15.43 10.98
N GLY A 68 5.15 -14.56 11.89
CA GLY A 68 3.77 -14.55 12.36
C GLY A 68 2.77 -14.41 11.20
N ALA A 69 1.53 -14.86 11.43
CA ALA A 69 0.45 -14.73 10.46
C ALA A 69 -0.57 -13.71 10.95
N GLN A 70 -0.85 -12.69 10.14
CA GLN A 70 -1.80 -11.64 10.49
C GLN A 70 -2.74 -11.28 9.33
N MET A 71 -4.01 -11.11 9.68
CA MET A 71 -5.03 -10.50 8.83
C MET A 71 -5.58 -9.25 9.52
N ILE A 72 -5.65 -8.15 8.78
CA ILE A 72 -6.27 -6.91 9.23
C ILE A 72 -7.54 -6.68 8.42
N MET A 73 -8.60 -6.22 9.08
CA MET A 73 -9.89 -5.98 8.48
C MET A 73 -10.39 -4.56 8.77
N LEU A 74 -11.12 -4.01 7.79
CA LEU A 74 -11.87 -2.77 7.95
C LEU A 74 -13.22 -2.91 7.21
N ALA A 75 -14.29 -2.37 7.78
CA ALA A 75 -15.62 -2.43 7.17
C ALA A 75 -15.79 -1.42 6.04
N ASP A 76 -16.62 -1.77 5.06
CA ASP A 76 -16.94 -0.95 3.89
C ASP A 76 -17.46 0.44 4.24
N TRP A 77 -18.23 0.57 5.32
CA TRP A 77 -18.76 1.85 5.79
C TRP A 77 -17.72 2.75 6.49
N HIS A 78 -16.54 2.21 6.82
CA HIS A 78 -15.57 2.96 7.60
C HIS A 78 -14.99 4.10 6.76
N PRO A 79 -14.94 5.36 7.25
CA PRO A 79 -14.47 6.50 6.44
C PRO A 79 -13.05 6.36 5.87
N ASP A 80 -12.16 5.67 6.58
CA ASP A 80 -10.78 5.41 6.12
C ASP A 80 -10.67 4.21 5.14
N ILE A 81 -11.78 3.65 4.61
CA ILE A 81 -11.74 2.42 3.78
C ILE A 81 -10.93 2.58 2.49
N ALA A 82 -11.04 3.72 1.81
CA ALA A 82 -10.29 3.97 0.59
C ALA A 82 -8.78 4.09 0.87
N GLU A 83 -8.41 4.77 1.96
CA GLU A 83 -7.02 4.86 2.42
C GLU A 83 -6.48 3.46 2.76
N PHE A 84 -7.27 2.64 3.45
CA PHE A 84 -6.91 1.27 3.80
C PHE A 84 -6.59 0.41 2.57
N ILE A 85 -7.44 0.42 1.55
CA ILE A 85 -7.24 -0.33 0.31
C ILE A 85 -6.00 0.20 -0.45
N ILE A 86 -5.95 1.51 -0.70
CA ILE A 86 -4.88 2.13 -1.51
C ILE A 86 -3.52 1.96 -0.82
N SER A 87 -3.47 2.03 0.52
CA SER A 87 -2.24 1.85 1.29
C SER A 87 -1.58 0.48 1.10
N LYS A 88 -2.30 -0.54 0.61
CA LYS A 88 -1.74 -1.86 0.30
C LYS A 88 -1.30 -2.04 -1.16
N ILE A 89 -1.74 -1.19 -2.09
CA ILE A 89 -1.42 -1.30 -3.52
C ILE A 89 0.04 -0.92 -3.77
N GLN A 90 0.89 -1.90 -4.10
CA GLN A 90 2.32 -1.65 -4.36
C GLN A 90 2.66 -1.49 -5.86
N ASN A 91 1.73 -1.81 -6.75
CA ASN A 91 1.96 -1.71 -8.18
C ASN A 91 1.60 -0.30 -8.68
N PRO A 92 2.59 0.52 -9.13
CA PRO A 92 2.32 1.88 -9.60
C PRO A 92 1.36 1.93 -10.80
N ARG A 93 1.33 0.87 -11.63
CA ARG A 93 0.42 0.79 -12.78
C ARG A 93 -1.04 0.73 -12.35
N ILE A 94 -1.33 0.04 -11.24
CA ILE A 94 -2.70 -0.01 -10.68
C ILE A 94 -3.09 1.36 -10.16
N LEU A 95 -2.19 2.07 -9.46
CA LEU A 95 -2.45 3.42 -8.98
C LEU A 95 -2.72 4.39 -10.13
N ARG A 96 -1.91 4.33 -11.20
CA ARG A 96 -2.14 5.12 -12.41
C ARG A 96 -3.48 4.81 -13.08
N TYR A 97 -3.79 3.52 -13.21
CA TYR A 97 -5.08 3.08 -13.73
C TYR A 97 -6.24 3.67 -12.91
N LEU A 98 -6.16 3.63 -11.57
CA LEU A 98 -7.17 4.24 -10.70
C LEU A 98 -7.30 5.75 -10.95
N ILE A 99 -6.19 6.47 -11.06
CA ILE A 99 -6.19 7.93 -11.32
C ILE A 99 -6.87 8.25 -12.66
N GLU A 100 -6.60 7.45 -13.69
CA GLU A 100 -7.09 7.67 -15.05
C GLU A 100 -8.56 7.23 -15.24
N ASN A 101 -9.06 6.27 -14.44
CA ASN A 101 -10.35 5.60 -14.69
C ASN A 101 -11.42 5.81 -13.61
N THR A 102 -11.10 6.49 -12.50
CA THR A 102 -12.09 6.81 -11.47
C THR A 102 -12.59 8.25 -11.62
N GLU A 103 -13.84 8.50 -11.25
CA GLU A 103 -14.38 9.86 -11.09
C GLU A 103 -14.31 10.35 -9.64
N ASP A 104 -14.02 9.46 -8.69
CA ASP A 104 -13.97 9.79 -7.27
C ASP A 104 -12.70 10.58 -6.90
N GLU A 105 -12.88 11.81 -6.46
CA GLU A 105 -11.79 12.73 -6.14
C GLU A 105 -10.96 12.29 -4.92
N MET A 106 -11.56 11.59 -3.95
CA MET A 106 -10.84 11.07 -2.81
C MET A 106 -9.90 9.92 -3.24
N ILE A 107 -10.38 9.01 -4.09
CA ILE A 107 -9.57 7.91 -4.64
C ILE A 107 -8.40 8.46 -5.47
N LYS A 108 -8.66 9.43 -6.37
CA LYS A 108 -7.60 10.09 -7.14
C LYS A 108 -6.55 10.71 -6.24
N LYS A 109 -6.98 11.45 -5.22
CA LYS A 109 -6.07 12.11 -4.27
C LYS A 109 -5.19 11.10 -3.56
N LEU A 110 -5.77 10.05 -2.98
CA LEU A 110 -5.03 9.01 -2.26
C LEU A 110 -4.07 8.24 -3.17
N ALA A 111 -4.48 7.94 -4.40
CA ALA A 111 -3.62 7.26 -5.37
C ALA A 111 -2.43 8.15 -5.80
N ASN A 112 -2.65 9.45 -6.01
CA ASN A 112 -1.58 10.41 -6.29
C ASN A 112 -0.63 10.59 -5.11
N GLU A 113 -1.15 10.70 -3.87
CA GLU A 113 -0.31 10.80 -2.66
C GLU A 113 0.58 9.57 -2.46
N LYS A 114 0.10 8.40 -2.91
CA LYS A 114 0.89 7.16 -2.86
C LYS A 114 1.86 7.01 -4.03
N LEU A 115 1.54 7.53 -5.21
CA LEU A 115 2.36 7.40 -6.40
C LEU A 115 3.58 8.31 -6.33
N LYS A 116 4.77 7.76 -6.55
CA LYS A 116 6.02 8.50 -6.60
C LYS A 116 6.53 8.53 -8.03
N PHE A 117 6.81 9.72 -8.56
CA PHE A 117 7.43 9.87 -9.87
C PHE A 117 8.87 10.39 -9.73
N LYS A 118 9.82 9.68 -10.34
CA LYS A 118 11.20 10.14 -10.52
C LYS A 118 11.39 10.50 -11.99
N PRO A 119 11.53 11.79 -12.35
CA PRO A 119 11.80 12.19 -13.73
C PRO A 119 13.15 11.65 -14.20
N LEU A 120 13.28 11.41 -15.49
CA LEU A 120 14.56 11.11 -16.10
C LEU A 120 15.48 12.33 -16.06
N LEU A 121 16.76 12.07 -15.83
CA LEU A 121 17.82 13.05 -16.10
C LEU A 121 18.12 13.07 -17.60
N GLU A 122 18.62 14.20 -18.10
CA GLU A 122 19.00 14.38 -19.52
C GLU A 122 19.97 13.29 -20.00
N GLN A 123 20.91 12.89 -19.14
CA GLN A 123 21.85 11.78 -19.42
C GLN A 123 21.15 10.42 -19.51
N GLU A 124 20.15 10.17 -18.67
CA GLU A 124 19.37 8.93 -18.69
C GLU A 124 18.47 8.88 -19.94
N GLU A 125 17.88 10.01 -20.33
CA GLU A 125 17.08 10.15 -21.55
C GLU A 125 17.93 9.85 -22.79
N ALA A 126 19.11 10.48 -22.90
CA ALA A 126 20.06 10.22 -23.99
C ALA A 126 20.50 8.75 -24.02
N MET A 127 20.73 8.13 -22.86
CA MET A 127 21.08 6.72 -22.75
C MET A 127 19.95 5.81 -23.26
N TYR A 128 18.71 5.99 -22.79
CA TYR A 128 17.58 5.17 -23.24
C TYR A 128 17.28 5.38 -24.73
N GLN A 129 17.42 6.60 -25.24
CA GLN A 129 17.29 6.88 -26.66
C GLN A 129 18.38 6.15 -27.47
N GLY A 130 19.61 6.15 -26.95
CA GLY A 130 20.73 5.38 -27.50
C GLY A 130 20.42 3.89 -27.59
N ILE A 131 19.81 3.29 -26.55
CA ILE A 131 19.38 1.88 -26.56
C ILE A 131 18.37 1.64 -27.69
N LEU A 132 17.34 2.49 -27.81
CA LEU A 132 16.30 2.33 -28.83
C LEU A 132 16.80 2.48 -30.27
N ASN A 133 17.91 3.18 -30.50
CA ASN A 133 18.53 3.28 -31.82
C ASN A 133 19.02 1.92 -32.35
N TYR A 134 19.33 0.96 -31.46
CA TYR A 134 19.72 -0.40 -31.85
C TYR A 134 18.52 -1.32 -32.17
N ARG A 135 17.27 -0.86 -32.01
CA ARG A 135 16.06 -1.68 -32.21
C ARG A 135 15.95 -2.26 -33.61
N ALA A 136 16.44 -1.55 -34.63
CA ALA A 136 16.41 -1.97 -36.03
C ALA A 136 17.62 -2.82 -36.46
N ILE A 137 18.63 -2.98 -35.60
CA ILE A 137 19.86 -3.69 -35.93
C ILE A 137 19.67 -5.19 -35.60
N PRO A 138 20.09 -6.12 -36.47
CA PRO A 138 20.06 -7.56 -36.18
C PRO A 138 20.79 -7.88 -34.87
N GLY A 139 20.12 -8.59 -33.97
CA GLY A 139 20.64 -8.87 -32.62
C GLY A 139 20.51 -7.70 -31.63
N MET A 140 19.80 -6.62 -31.99
CA MET A 140 19.45 -5.49 -31.12
C MET A 140 20.66 -4.87 -30.39
N GLY A 141 21.84 -4.89 -31.01
CA GLY A 141 23.08 -4.40 -30.39
C GLY A 141 23.51 -5.17 -29.12
N GLY A 142 22.99 -6.39 -28.91
CA GLY A 142 23.22 -7.19 -27.70
C GLY A 142 22.17 -7.01 -26.59
N PHE A 143 21.21 -6.11 -26.77
CA PHE A 143 20.08 -5.94 -25.84
C PHE A 143 18.96 -6.94 -26.14
N ASN A 144 18.21 -7.34 -25.11
CA ASN A 144 17.02 -8.17 -25.30
C ASN A 144 15.76 -7.32 -25.42
N GLU A 145 14.66 -7.94 -25.86
CA GLU A 145 13.37 -7.25 -26.01
C GLU A 145 12.86 -6.60 -24.73
N LYS A 146 13.15 -7.18 -23.56
CA LYS A 146 12.70 -6.65 -22.27
C LYS A 146 13.35 -5.30 -21.98
N ILE A 147 14.65 -5.17 -22.26
CA ILE A 147 15.39 -3.91 -22.13
C ILE A 147 14.85 -2.87 -23.11
N MET A 148 14.59 -3.26 -24.36
CA MET A 148 14.01 -2.35 -25.36
C MET A 148 12.65 -1.79 -24.92
N ARG A 149 11.75 -2.65 -24.43
CA ARG A 149 10.43 -2.25 -23.93
C ARG A 149 10.53 -1.37 -22.67
N ASP A 150 11.48 -1.65 -21.78
CA ASP A 150 11.72 -0.84 -20.58
C ASP A 150 12.20 0.57 -20.94
N ALA A 151 13.17 0.67 -21.86
CA ALA A 151 13.67 1.95 -22.38
C ALA A 151 12.56 2.77 -23.05
N GLU A 152 11.76 2.13 -23.91
CA GLU A 152 10.60 2.77 -24.56
C GLU A 152 9.57 3.26 -23.54
N THR A 153 9.28 2.46 -22.52
CA THR A 153 8.33 2.86 -21.46
C THR A 153 8.84 4.05 -20.66
N LYS A 154 10.11 4.04 -20.25
CA LYS A 154 10.72 5.12 -19.46
C LYS A 154 10.80 6.44 -20.22
N LEU A 155 11.15 6.37 -21.52
CA LEU A 155 11.15 7.55 -22.38
C LEU A 155 9.74 8.10 -22.59
N ARG A 156 8.77 7.24 -22.92
CA ARG A 156 7.37 7.65 -23.09
C ARG A 156 6.80 8.30 -21.83
N ASP A 157 7.10 7.71 -20.67
CA ASP A 157 6.59 8.17 -19.38
C ASP A 157 7.44 9.33 -18.80
N GLY A 158 8.58 9.68 -19.44
CA GLY A 158 9.50 10.74 -19.00
C GLY A 158 10.20 10.46 -17.66
N GLY A 159 10.16 9.22 -17.17
CA GLY A 159 10.55 8.90 -15.79
C GLY A 159 10.25 7.48 -15.37
N THR A 160 10.41 7.23 -14.07
CA THR A 160 10.06 5.97 -13.42
C THR A 160 9.05 6.23 -12.31
N TYR A 161 7.98 5.43 -12.33
CA TYR A 161 6.99 5.41 -11.25
C TYR A 161 7.36 4.35 -10.21
N SER A 162 7.29 4.72 -8.94
CA SER A 162 7.31 3.81 -7.78
C SER A 162 6.21 4.22 -6.80
N VAL A 163 6.18 3.64 -5.60
CA VAL A 163 5.19 4.00 -4.57
C VAL A 163 5.89 4.53 -3.32
N HIS A 164 5.23 5.44 -2.62
CA HIS A 164 5.65 5.86 -1.29
C HIS A 164 5.32 4.78 -0.26
N ASN A 165 6.22 4.61 0.72
CA ASN A 165 6.06 3.69 1.85
C ASN A 165 5.77 2.23 1.41
N GLU A 166 6.65 1.64 0.60
CA GLU A 166 6.53 0.26 0.10
C GLU A 166 6.38 -0.79 1.22
N GLU A 167 6.91 -0.50 2.41
CA GLU A 167 6.83 -1.38 3.58
C GLU A 167 5.51 -1.28 4.36
N PHE A 168 4.65 -0.32 4.02
CA PHE A 168 3.39 -0.07 4.75
C PHE A 168 2.43 -1.26 4.62
N LEU A 169 1.90 -1.72 5.76
CA LEU A 169 1.06 -2.91 5.92
C LEU A 169 1.65 -4.22 5.37
N THR A 170 2.94 -4.29 5.01
CA THR A 170 3.57 -5.52 4.50
C THR A 170 3.57 -6.68 5.49
N GLY A 171 3.42 -6.37 6.78
CA GLY A 171 3.29 -7.31 7.88
C GLY A 171 2.10 -8.25 7.78
N ALA A 172 1.01 -7.83 7.14
CA ALA A 172 -0.29 -8.51 7.20
C ALA A 172 -0.99 -8.59 5.84
N ASN A 173 -1.91 -9.55 5.71
CA ASN A 173 -2.94 -9.51 4.69
C ASN A 173 -4.04 -8.51 5.10
N ILE A 174 -4.72 -7.92 4.13
CA ILE A 174 -5.89 -7.07 4.39
C ILE A 174 -7.16 -7.75 3.90
N SER A 175 -8.28 -7.44 4.54
CA SER A 175 -9.62 -7.86 4.14
C SER A 175 -10.60 -6.71 4.35
N VAL A 176 -11.60 -6.61 3.47
CA VAL A 176 -12.72 -5.68 3.65
C VAL A 176 -13.92 -6.48 4.10
N THR A 177 -14.49 -6.15 5.25
CA THR A 177 -15.78 -6.71 5.66
C THR A 177 -16.89 -5.95 4.97
N LEU A 178 -17.68 -6.64 4.14
CA LEU A 178 -18.82 -6.07 3.43
C LEU A 178 -20.10 -6.24 4.25
N THR A 179 -20.85 -5.15 4.40
CA THR A 179 -22.18 -5.17 5.02
C THR A 179 -23.26 -5.71 4.08
N ASP A 180 -24.37 -6.15 4.67
CA ASP A 180 -25.57 -6.52 3.91
C ASP A 180 -26.10 -5.35 3.08
N ASP A 181 -25.98 -4.11 3.57
CA ASP A 181 -26.42 -2.91 2.86
C ASP A 181 -25.59 -2.68 1.60
N PHE A 182 -24.27 -2.86 1.69
CA PHE A 182 -23.40 -2.86 0.50
C PHE A 182 -23.80 -3.95 -0.49
N MET A 183 -23.98 -5.18 -0.01
CA MET A 183 -24.34 -6.31 -0.88
C MET A 183 -25.71 -6.16 -1.55
N LYS A 184 -26.63 -5.39 -0.97
CA LYS A 184 -27.93 -5.06 -1.59
C LYS A 184 -27.86 -3.90 -2.58
N ALA A 185 -26.85 -3.04 -2.46
CA ALA A 185 -26.68 -1.86 -3.32
C ALA A 185 -25.97 -2.18 -4.64
N VAL A 186 -25.23 -3.30 -4.70
CA VAL A 186 -24.56 -3.84 -5.89
C VAL A 186 -25.49 -4.81 -6.63
#